data_AF-A0A6G3XHH9-F1
#
_entry.id   AF-A0A6G3XHH9-F1
#
_cell.length_a   1.000
_cell.length_b   1.000
_cell.length_c   1.000
_cell.angle_alpha   90.00
_cell.angle_beta   90.00
_cell.angle_gamma   90.00
#
_symmetry.space_group_name_H-M   'P 1'
#
loop_
_entity.id
_entity.type
_entity.pdbx_description
1 polymer ?
#
loop_
_entity_poly.entity_id
_entity_poly.type
_entity_poly.pdbx_seq_one_letter_code
_entity_poly.pdbx_strand_id
1 'polypeptide(L)'
;PAWIRGIDHRIEAHALGVRDLTDSPSARLAAERAGAFERPVDTAELHAPFTSQEVILRKALGLGDEVRVNPSGGALAANPV
;
A
#
# COMPACT_ATOMS: atom_id res chain seq x y z
N PRO A 1 18.69 -3.50 15.48
CA PRO A 1 18.89 -3.38 14.01
C PRO A 1 17.50 -3.52 13.33
N ALA A 2 17.40 -3.32 12.01
CA ALA A 2 16.16 -3.57 11.25
C ALA A 2 16.48 -4.48 10.06
N TRP A 3 15.58 -5.40 9.74
CA TRP A 3 15.78 -6.40 8.68
C TRP A 3 14.63 -6.32 7.70
N ILE A 4 14.97 -6.29 6.42
CA ILE A 4 13.99 -6.39 5.34
C ILE A 4 13.59 -7.87 5.22
N ARG A 5 12.31 -8.17 5.44
CA ARG A 5 11.79 -9.55 5.43
C ARG A 5 11.27 -9.98 4.06
N GLY A 6 10.99 -9.02 3.18
CA GLY A 6 10.55 -9.27 1.81
C GLY A 6 10.43 -7.96 1.04
N ILE A 7 10.57 -8.06 -0.29
CA ILE A 7 10.34 -6.99 -1.27
C ILE A 7 9.71 -7.65 -2.50
N ASP A 8 8.64 -7.07 -3.02
CA ASP A 8 8.07 -7.44 -4.32
C ASP A 8 7.65 -6.15 -5.04
N HIS A 9 7.81 -6.13 -6.36
CA HIS A 9 7.46 -4.98 -7.20
C HIS A 9 6.58 -5.45 -8.35
N ARG A 10 5.48 -4.73 -8.57
CA ARG A 10 4.48 -5.01 -9.60
C ARG A 10 3.98 -3.72 -10.23
N ILE A 11 3.44 -3.85 -11.43
CA ILE A 11 2.81 -2.76 -12.17
C ILE A 11 1.38 -3.16 -12.57
N GLU A 12 0.51 -2.17 -12.71
CA GLU A 12 -0.84 -2.34 -13.24
C GLU A 12 -0.96 -1.68 -14.61
N ALA A 13 -1.98 -2.09 -15.36
CA ALA A 13 -2.31 -1.45 -16.60
C ALA A 13 -2.64 0.05 -16.37
N HIS A 14 -2.00 0.90 -17.17
CA HIS A 14 -2.10 2.36 -17.05
C HIS A 14 -3.35 2.95 -17.73
N ALA A 15 -3.90 2.26 -18.74
CA ALA A 15 -5.04 2.75 -19.50
C ALA A 15 -6.34 2.78 -18.67
N LEU A 16 -7.19 3.78 -18.89
CA LEU A 16 -8.51 3.84 -18.25
C LEU A 16 -9.45 2.78 -18.82
N GLY A 17 -10.30 2.21 -17.97
CA GLY A 17 -11.32 1.24 -18.36
C GLY A 17 -10.83 -0.20 -18.58
N VAL A 18 -9.52 -0.47 -18.48
CA VAL A 18 -8.97 -1.83 -18.65
C VAL A 18 -8.85 -2.60 -17.32
N ARG A 19 -9.18 -1.95 -16.20
CA ARG A 19 -9.23 -2.56 -14.86
C ARG A 19 -10.24 -1.84 -13.98
N ASP A 20 -10.62 -2.50 -12.88
CA ASP A 20 -11.31 -1.85 -11.76
C ASP A 20 -10.35 -0.85 -11.08
N LEU A 21 -10.71 0.44 -11.07
CA LEU A 21 -9.94 1.51 -10.44
C LEU A 21 -10.21 1.63 -8.93
N THR A 22 -11.20 0.91 -8.41
CA THR A 22 -11.52 0.85 -6.98
C THR A 22 -10.72 -0.22 -6.23
N ASP A 23 -9.81 -0.89 -6.94
CA ASP A 23 -8.96 -1.95 -6.41
C ASP A 23 -7.51 -1.81 -6.89
N SER A 24 -6.59 -2.47 -6.19
CA SER A 24 -5.20 -2.64 -6.61
C SER A 24 -4.76 -4.11 -6.49
N PRO A 25 -4.98 -4.91 -7.55
CA PRO A 25 -4.51 -6.30 -7.58
C PRO A 25 -2.99 -6.42 -7.45
N SER A 26 -2.22 -5.45 -7.96
CA SER A 26 -0.76 -5.48 -7.87
C SER A 26 -0.27 -5.29 -6.44
N ALA A 27 -0.82 -4.32 -5.69
CA ALA A 27 -0.42 -4.08 -4.31
C ALA A 27 -0.71 -5.30 -3.42
N ARG A 28 -1.87 -5.94 -3.63
CA ARG A 28 -2.23 -7.18 -2.90
C ARG A 28 -1.25 -8.31 -3.17
N LEU A 29 -0.97 -8.59 -4.45
CA LEU A 29 -0.05 -9.66 -4.83
C LEU A 29 1.40 -9.36 -4.39
N ALA A 30 1.80 -8.09 -4.42
CA ALA A 30 3.11 -7.68 -3.93
C ALA A 30 3.23 -7.88 -2.42
N ALA A 31 2.21 -7.49 -1.66
CA ALA A 31 2.16 -7.73 -0.22
C ALA A 31 2.17 -9.21 0.12
N GLU A 32 1.40 -10.04 -0.59
CA GLU A 32 1.41 -11.50 -0.42
C GLU A 32 2.81 -12.07 -0.64
N ARG A 33 3.50 -11.70 -1.73
CA ARG A 33 4.82 -12.23 -2.07
C ARG A 33 5.96 -11.63 -1.24
N ALA A 34 5.78 -10.43 -0.70
CA ALA A 34 6.68 -9.85 0.28
C ALA A 34 6.47 -10.43 1.70
N GLY A 35 5.49 -11.32 1.90
CA GLY A 35 5.18 -11.93 3.19
C GLY A 35 4.48 -10.98 4.17
N ALA A 36 3.87 -9.90 3.68
CA ALA A 36 3.25 -8.87 4.51
C ALA A 36 1.99 -9.36 5.25
N PHE A 37 1.36 -10.45 4.77
CA PHE A 37 0.18 -11.05 5.40
C PHE A 37 0.51 -12.22 6.33
N GLU A 38 1.77 -12.61 6.45
CA GLU A 38 2.16 -13.74 7.31
C GLU A 38 2.02 -13.41 8.81
N ARG A 39 2.11 -12.11 9.15
CA ARG A 39 2.06 -11.57 10.52
C ARG A 39 1.46 -10.16 10.51
N PRO A 40 0.81 -9.73 11.61
CA PRO A 40 0.33 -8.36 11.73
C PRO A 40 1.48 -7.35 11.68
N VAL A 41 1.17 -6.14 11.23
CA VAL A 41 2.10 -5.00 11.20
C VAL A 41 1.61 -3.92 12.16
N ASP A 42 2.53 -3.30 12.89
CA ASP A 42 2.17 -2.21 13.82
C ASP A 42 1.93 -0.88 13.08
N THR A 43 2.63 -0.68 11.95
CA THR A 43 2.63 0.56 11.20
C THR A 43 2.78 0.29 9.70
N ALA A 44 2.20 1.17 8.89
CA ALA A 44 2.36 1.17 7.44
C ALA A 44 2.61 2.60 6.93
N GLU A 45 3.58 2.75 6.02
CA GLU A 45 3.82 4.00 5.29
C GLU A 45 3.42 3.77 3.83
N LEU A 46 2.45 4.55 3.36
CA LEU A 46 1.83 4.42 2.05
C LEU A 46 2.08 5.68 1.24
N HIS A 47 2.63 5.51 0.04
CA HIS A 47 2.70 6.59 -0.92
C HIS A 47 1.34 6.78 -1.62
N ALA A 48 0.48 7.60 -1.03
CA ALA A 48 -0.85 7.93 -1.53
C ALA A 48 -1.01 9.46 -1.69
N PRO A 49 -0.58 10.05 -2.82
CA PRO A 49 -0.70 11.50 -3.05
C PRO A 49 -2.15 12.01 -3.13
N PHE A 50 -3.13 11.11 -3.24
CA PHE A 50 -4.55 11.46 -3.16
C PHE A 50 -5.25 10.59 -2.10
N THR A 51 -6.17 11.17 -1.34
CA THR A 51 -6.88 10.49 -0.24
C THR A 51 -7.63 9.23 -0.69
N SER A 52 -8.16 9.21 -1.92
CA SER A 52 -8.81 8.04 -2.51
C SER A 52 -7.86 6.85 -2.70
N GLN A 53 -6.58 7.10 -2.97
CA GLN A 53 -5.59 6.03 -3.13
C GLN A 53 -5.28 5.35 -1.80
N GLU A 54 -5.30 6.09 -0.68
CA GLU A 54 -5.08 5.49 0.64
C GLU A 54 -6.17 4.46 0.96
N VAL A 55 -7.44 4.76 0.63
CA VAL A 55 -8.56 3.83 0.82
C VAL A 55 -8.34 2.53 0.02
N ILE A 56 -7.93 2.65 -1.25
CA ILE A 56 -7.65 1.50 -2.12
C ILE A 56 -6.48 0.67 -1.57
N LEU A 57 -5.39 1.32 -1.16
CA LEU A 57 -4.20 0.65 -0.64
C LEU A 57 -4.46 -0.04 0.70
N ARG A 58 -5.15 0.62 1.65
CA ARG A 58 -5.54 -0.01 2.92
C ARG A 58 -6.35 -1.29 2.69
N LYS A 59 -7.34 -1.24 1.80
CA LYS A 59 -8.14 -2.41 1.40
C LYS A 59 -7.28 -3.50 0.74
N ALA A 60 -6.43 -3.14 -0.22
CA ALA A 60 -5.60 -4.11 -0.95
C ALA A 60 -4.55 -4.78 -0.05
N LEU A 61 -4.03 -4.05 0.95
CA LEU A 61 -3.02 -4.48 1.89
C LEU A 61 -3.61 -5.05 3.20
N GLY A 62 -4.93 -5.18 3.31
CA GLY A 62 -5.59 -5.75 4.49
C GLY A 62 -5.26 -5.02 5.79
N LEU A 63 -5.06 -3.71 5.75
CA LEU A 63 -4.69 -2.90 6.93
C LEU A 63 -5.95 -2.58 7.74
N GLY A 64 -6.07 -3.20 8.92
CA GLY A 64 -7.14 -2.93 9.88
C GLY A 64 -6.97 -1.60 10.62
N ASP A 65 -7.96 -1.26 11.45
CA ASP A 65 -7.99 -0.02 12.23
C ASP A 65 -6.89 0.06 13.30
N GLU A 66 -6.32 -1.10 13.68
CA GLU A 66 -5.20 -1.21 14.61
C GLU A 66 -3.86 -0.77 14.01
N VAL A 67 -3.75 -0.72 12.68
CA VAL A 67 -2.50 -0.35 11.99
C VAL A 67 -2.36 1.17 11.94
N ARG A 68 -1.24 1.68 12.44
CA ARG A 68 -0.91 3.11 12.31
C ARG A 68 -0.44 3.40 10.89
N VAL A 69 -1.33 3.98 10.08
CA VAL A 69 -1.03 4.35 8.69
C VAL A 69 -0.52 5.79 8.62
N ASN A 70 0.59 5.99 7.90
CA ASN A 70 1.22 7.30 7.64
C ASN A 70 1.46 8.14 8.91
N PRO A 71 2.05 7.60 10.00
CA PRO A 71 2.40 8.41 11.18
C PRO A 71 3.36 9.57 10.85
N SER A 72 4.08 9.50 9.73
CA SER A 72 4.90 10.57 9.16
C SER A 72 4.11 11.75 8.59
N GLY A 73 2.80 11.60 8.36
CA GLY A 73 1.95 12.50 7.57
C GLY A 73 1.81 12.09 6.09
N GLY A 74 2.71 11.24 5.58
CA GLY A 74 2.64 10.70 4.23
C GLY A 74 2.70 11.75 3.11
N ALA A 75 2.33 11.33 1.90
CA ALA A 75 2.38 12.18 0.71
C ALA A 75 1.39 13.37 0.74
N LEU A 76 0.38 13.33 1.62
CA LEU A 76 -0.57 14.43 1.80
C LEU A 76 0.03 15.59 2.60
N ALA A 77 1.02 15.34 3.45
CA ALA A 77 1.73 16.38 4.18
C ALA A 77 2.77 17.09 3.28
N ALA A 78 3.56 16.31 2.54
CA ALA A 78 4.50 16.81 1.53
C ALA A 78 4.88 15.69 0.55
N ASN A 79 5.07 16.04 -0.72
CA ASN A 79 5.47 15.08 -1.76
C ASN A 79 6.45 15.72 -2.79
N PRO A 80 7.75 15.87 -2.45
CA PRO A 80 8.73 16.53 -3.31
C PRO A 80 9.29 15.57 -4.38
N VAL A 81 8.45 15.20 -5.34
CA VAL A 81 8.83 14.37 -6.52
C VAL A 81 9.23 15.25 -7.69
#